data_AF-A0A0L0FVS4-F1
#
_entry.id   AF-A0A0L0FVS4-F1
#
_cell.length_a   1.000
_cell.length_b   1.000
_cell.length_c   1.000
_cell.angle_alpha   90.00
_cell.angle_beta   90.00
_cell.angle_gamma   90.00
#
_symmetry.space_group_name_H-M   'P 1'
#
loop_
_entity.id
_entity.type
_entity.pdbx_description
1 polymer ?
#
loop_
_entity_poly.entity_id
_entity_poly.type
_entity_poly.pdbx_seq_one_letter_code
_entity_poly.pdbx_strand_id
1 'polypeptide(L)'
;MKELSSSKAEALSNDVELTPASGLRSSIQLDPSGLRSDTVFVMGVPRGISGGVLQMMLSSIHPVLAMERDPKYNKVWAKYTDWKHALDTIVSLHQQEFKGKYLSVKFELGVDASGRPVLSRSSHNTIVRRVGEKPQKNALKETYTSKHIDIQGHTFPFPTGMYLARMISLVKTLDTNDPMMDLFTEGCTSGSKYSKEISESMAMVDCTERAIKMVLNTHPDDVSDVDVFVLGDGKRPLCAGCMHEALPDTWIYHSIDPIMDASIVYRPRISVYKKFSESFEIDSNIRSTAEAVVVIACHSHAPLQEFWDRLPSTVTKIAVAMPCCADYSELKEDPVFEFDDFEVYSPKRRICVYAQLPS
;
A
#
# COMPACT_ATOMS: atom_id res chain seq x y z
N MET A 1 -30.88 28.00 -49.00
CA MET A 1 -29.80 27.37 -49.82
C MET A 1 -28.47 27.55 -49.10
N LYS A 2 -28.07 26.54 -48.32
CA LYS A 2 -26.72 25.95 -48.23
C LYS A 2 -26.74 24.98 -47.07
N GLU A 3 -27.22 23.79 -47.39
CA GLU A 3 -26.96 22.56 -46.66
C GLU A 3 -25.43 22.40 -46.56
N LEU A 4 -24.92 22.28 -45.35
CA LEU A 4 -23.59 21.73 -45.12
C LEU A 4 -23.77 20.27 -44.75
N SER A 5 -23.36 19.47 -45.72
CA SER A 5 -23.52 18.05 -45.88
C SER A 5 -23.01 17.23 -44.71
N SER A 6 -23.93 16.45 -44.16
CA SER A 6 -23.69 15.10 -43.64
C SER A 6 -22.97 14.25 -44.71
N SER A 7 -21.65 14.21 -44.70
CA SER A 7 -20.89 13.16 -45.40
C SER A 7 -19.45 13.07 -44.87
N LYS A 8 -19.27 12.33 -43.78
CA LYS A 8 -18.02 11.64 -43.38
C LYS A 8 -18.24 10.86 -42.08
N ALA A 9 -19.15 9.90 -42.12
CA ALA A 9 -19.32 8.88 -41.07
C ALA A 9 -19.44 7.47 -41.67
N GLU A 10 -18.99 7.28 -42.91
CA GLU A 10 -18.91 5.98 -43.58
C GLU A 10 -17.48 5.79 -44.07
N ALA A 11 -16.58 5.41 -43.16
CA ALA A 11 -15.31 4.75 -43.47
C ALA A 11 -14.65 4.35 -42.16
N LEU A 12 -14.84 3.08 -41.77
CA LEU A 12 -14.01 2.22 -40.92
C LEU A 12 -14.89 1.20 -40.17
N SER A 13 -15.73 0.46 -40.90
CA SER A 13 -16.25 -0.84 -40.43
C SER A 13 -15.48 -2.00 -41.08
N ASN A 14 -14.20 -1.79 -41.38
CA ASN A 14 -13.29 -2.91 -41.55
C ASN A 14 -13.00 -3.40 -40.14
N ASP A 15 -13.88 -4.23 -39.60
CA ASP A 15 -13.55 -5.07 -38.47
C ASP A 15 -12.33 -5.86 -38.88
N VAL A 16 -11.16 -5.40 -38.45
CA VAL A 16 -9.91 -6.14 -38.53
C VAL A 16 -10.20 -7.43 -37.76
N GLU A 17 -10.36 -8.52 -38.50
CA GLU A 17 -10.57 -9.84 -37.91
C GLU A 17 -9.40 -10.11 -36.97
N LEU A 18 -9.70 -10.05 -35.66
CA LEU A 18 -8.73 -10.40 -34.63
C LEU A 18 -8.51 -11.91 -34.72
N THR A 19 -7.24 -12.30 -34.79
CA THR A 19 -6.87 -13.71 -34.86
C THR A 19 -7.35 -14.48 -33.61
N PRO A 20 -7.75 -15.75 -33.76
CA PRO A 20 -8.19 -16.58 -32.63
C PRO A 20 -7.13 -16.68 -31.52
N ALA A 21 -7.62 -16.79 -30.28
CA ALA A 21 -6.88 -16.57 -29.03
C ALA A 21 -5.70 -17.52 -28.69
N SER A 22 -5.31 -18.42 -29.59
CA SER A 22 -4.28 -19.42 -29.33
C SER A 22 -2.91 -19.09 -29.95
N GLY A 23 -2.87 -18.22 -30.96
CA GLY A 23 -1.65 -17.97 -31.73
C GLY A 23 -0.65 -17.04 -31.04
N LEU A 24 -1.11 -15.95 -30.43
CA LEU A 24 -0.21 -14.90 -29.96
C LEU A 24 0.65 -15.39 -28.78
N ARG A 25 0.03 -16.08 -27.83
CA ARG A 25 0.68 -16.53 -26.58
C ARG A 25 1.71 -17.63 -26.78
N SER A 26 1.62 -18.39 -27.86
CA SER A 26 2.64 -19.40 -28.19
C SER A 26 3.91 -18.80 -28.81
N SER A 27 3.87 -17.52 -29.17
CA SER A 27 4.96 -16.82 -29.87
C SER A 27 5.71 -15.79 -29.00
N ILE A 28 5.43 -15.74 -27.70
CA ILE A 28 6.01 -14.75 -26.79
C ILE A 28 7.54 -14.86 -26.76
N GLN A 29 8.24 -13.75 -26.91
CA GLN A 29 9.68 -13.69 -26.72
C GLN A 29 9.99 -13.06 -25.36
N LEU A 30 10.65 -13.84 -24.52
CA LEU A 30 11.18 -13.35 -23.25
C LEU A 30 12.56 -12.73 -23.45
N ASP A 31 12.87 -11.72 -22.63
CA ASP A 31 14.23 -11.24 -22.52
C ASP A 31 15.15 -12.31 -21.88
N PRO A 32 16.49 -12.17 -21.93
CA PRO A 32 17.40 -13.15 -21.34
C PRO A 32 17.18 -13.44 -19.85
N SER A 33 16.59 -12.50 -19.11
CA SER A 33 16.28 -12.70 -17.68
C SER A 33 14.99 -13.49 -17.44
N GLY A 34 14.13 -13.63 -18.45
CA GLY A 34 12.80 -14.25 -18.31
C GLY A 34 11.80 -13.39 -17.54
N LEU A 35 12.14 -12.14 -17.21
CA LEU A 35 11.31 -11.23 -16.41
C LEU A 35 10.51 -10.25 -17.28
N ARG A 36 10.87 -10.11 -18.55
CA ARG A 36 10.26 -9.18 -19.51
C ARG A 36 9.88 -9.93 -20.78
N SER A 37 8.91 -9.36 -21.49
CA SER A 37 8.30 -9.96 -22.67
C SER A 37 8.06 -8.90 -23.74
N ASP A 38 8.13 -9.29 -25.01
CA ASP A 38 7.69 -8.47 -26.15
C ASP A 38 6.17 -8.27 -26.21
N THR A 39 5.42 -8.93 -25.33
CA THR A 39 3.95 -8.94 -25.31
C THR A 39 3.43 -8.35 -24.00
N VAL A 40 2.48 -7.44 -24.09
CA VAL A 40 1.76 -6.87 -22.92
C VAL A 40 0.39 -7.51 -22.77
N PHE A 41 -0.03 -7.63 -21.51
CA PHE A 41 -1.37 -8.02 -21.08
C PHE A 41 -2.09 -6.81 -20.47
N VAL A 42 -3.28 -6.52 -20.99
CA VAL A 42 -4.09 -5.35 -20.62
C VAL A 42 -5.42 -5.79 -20.02
N MET A 43 -5.70 -5.29 -18.81
CA MET A 43 -6.99 -5.39 -18.12
C MET A 43 -7.59 -4.01 -17.89
N GLY A 44 -8.86 -3.97 -17.48
CA GLY A 44 -9.57 -2.72 -17.20
C GLY A 44 -10.23 -2.09 -18.43
N VAL A 45 -10.14 -2.74 -19.60
CA VAL A 45 -10.76 -2.26 -20.83
C VAL A 45 -12.30 -2.25 -20.68
N PRO A 46 -12.97 -1.11 -20.95
CA PRO A 46 -14.43 -1.02 -20.92
C PRO A 46 -15.08 -1.99 -21.93
N ARG A 47 -16.29 -2.45 -21.59
CA ARG A 47 -17.10 -3.29 -22.50
C ARG A 47 -17.52 -2.46 -23.72
N GLY A 48 -17.67 -3.11 -24.86
CA GLY A 48 -18.18 -2.49 -26.09
C GLY A 48 -17.17 -1.63 -26.85
N ILE A 49 -15.93 -1.45 -26.36
CA ILE A 49 -14.87 -0.82 -27.15
C ILE A 49 -14.54 -1.72 -28.34
N SER A 50 -14.45 -1.17 -29.56
CA SER A 50 -14.13 -1.94 -30.77
C SER A 50 -12.64 -2.30 -30.84
N GLY A 51 -12.30 -3.35 -31.60
CA GLY A 51 -10.91 -3.76 -31.83
C GLY A 51 -10.07 -2.64 -32.43
N GLY A 52 -10.60 -1.91 -33.42
CA GLY A 52 -9.89 -0.80 -34.06
C GLY A 52 -9.53 0.34 -33.10
N VAL A 53 -10.41 0.67 -32.15
CA VAL A 53 -10.12 1.69 -31.12
C VAL A 53 -9.01 1.22 -30.17
N LEU A 54 -9.02 -0.07 -29.78
CA LEU A 54 -7.95 -0.64 -28.94
C LEU A 54 -6.61 -0.68 -29.65
N GLN A 55 -6.61 -1.09 -30.92
CA GLN A 55 -5.41 -1.10 -31.76
C GLN A 55 -4.83 0.30 -31.87
N MET A 56 -5.66 1.32 -32.10
CA MET A 56 -5.23 2.71 -32.21
C MET A 56 -4.65 3.23 -30.88
N MET A 57 -5.30 2.92 -29.74
CA MET A 57 -4.80 3.28 -28.42
C MET A 57 -3.44 2.65 -28.14
N LEU A 58 -3.29 1.34 -28.35
CA LEU A 58 -2.06 0.61 -28.06
C LEU A 58 -0.94 0.94 -29.04
N SER A 59 -1.29 1.27 -30.29
CA SER A 59 -0.35 1.71 -31.32
C SER A 59 0.08 3.18 -31.19
N SER A 60 -0.53 3.95 -30.28
CA SER A 60 -0.18 5.36 -30.08
C SER A 60 1.18 5.56 -29.43
N ILE A 61 1.69 4.54 -28.71
CA ILE A 61 3.02 4.55 -28.09
C ILE A 61 4.04 3.96 -29.05
N HIS A 62 3.81 2.71 -29.48
CA HIS A 62 4.63 1.98 -30.43
C HIS A 62 3.74 1.12 -31.34
N PRO A 63 4.09 0.88 -32.62
CA PRO A 63 3.28 0.04 -33.50
C PRO A 63 3.07 -1.38 -32.94
N VAL A 64 1.81 -1.80 -32.82
CA VAL A 64 1.46 -3.16 -32.37
C VAL A 64 1.52 -4.12 -33.56
N LEU A 65 2.38 -5.14 -33.46
CA LEU A 65 2.59 -6.14 -34.51
C LEU A 65 1.42 -7.11 -34.64
N ALA A 66 0.86 -7.51 -33.50
CA ALA A 66 -0.29 -8.38 -33.44
C ALA A 66 -1.06 -8.15 -32.14
N MET A 67 -2.38 -8.29 -32.21
CA MET A 67 -3.27 -8.06 -31.08
C MET A 67 -4.31 -9.17 -30.99
N GLU A 68 -4.52 -9.64 -29.77
CA GLU A 68 -5.52 -10.64 -29.43
C GLU A 68 -6.46 -10.06 -28.37
N ARG A 69 -7.75 -10.39 -28.46
CA ARG A 69 -8.74 -9.97 -27.47
C ARG A 69 -9.56 -11.15 -26.98
N ASP A 70 -9.74 -11.20 -25.66
CA ASP A 70 -10.75 -12.04 -25.03
C ASP A 70 -12.00 -11.19 -24.74
N PRO A 71 -13.07 -11.34 -25.53
CA PRO A 71 -14.29 -10.54 -25.37
C PRO A 71 -15.06 -10.88 -24.09
N LYS A 72 -14.92 -12.11 -23.58
CA LYS A 72 -15.63 -12.57 -22.37
C LYS A 72 -15.14 -11.81 -21.14
N TYR A 73 -13.83 -11.62 -21.03
CA TYR A 73 -13.21 -10.96 -19.89
C TYR A 73 -12.72 -9.54 -20.16
N ASN A 74 -12.88 -9.04 -21.39
CA ASN A 74 -12.34 -7.75 -21.85
C ASN A 74 -10.85 -7.60 -21.55
N LYS A 75 -10.10 -8.65 -21.90
CA LYS A 75 -8.64 -8.68 -21.81
C LYS A 75 -8.05 -8.53 -23.19
N VAL A 76 -6.91 -7.87 -23.28
CA VAL A 76 -6.20 -7.65 -24.55
C VAL A 76 -4.75 -8.05 -24.37
N TRP A 77 -4.21 -8.71 -25.38
CA TRP A 77 -2.78 -8.95 -25.51
C TRP A 77 -2.28 -8.23 -26.75
N ALA A 78 -1.19 -7.49 -26.61
CA ALA A 78 -0.57 -6.78 -27.72
C ALA A 78 0.92 -7.08 -27.78
N LYS A 79 1.37 -7.53 -28.94
CA LYS A 79 2.75 -7.89 -29.21
C LYS A 79 3.46 -6.74 -29.92
N TYR A 80 4.67 -6.45 -29.47
CA TYR A 80 5.54 -5.41 -29.99
C TYR A 80 6.80 -6.03 -30.60
N THR A 81 7.62 -5.19 -31.25
CA THR A 81 8.88 -5.61 -31.86
C THR A 81 9.88 -6.16 -30.86
N ASP A 82 9.93 -5.58 -29.65
CA ASP A 82 10.79 -6.02 -28.57
C ASP A 82 10.19 -5.67 -27.20
N TRP A 83 10.84 -6.17 -26.13
CA TRP A 83 10.40 -5.94 -24.76
C TRP A 83 10.52 -4.48 -24.30
N LYS A 84 11.35 -3.64 -24.96
CA LYS A 84 11.50 -2.23 -24.61
C LYS A 84 10.28 -1.44 -25.04
N HIS A 85 9.78 -1.68 -26.25
CA HIS A 85 8.51 -1.09 -26.72
C HIS A 85 7.31 -1.53 -25.86
N ALA A 86 7.31 -2.80 -25.43
CA ALA A 86 6.31 -3.30 -24.48
C ALA A 86 6.44 -2.59 -23.11
N LEU A 87 7.67 -2.37 -22.62
CA LEU A 87 7.91 -1.64 -21.37
C LEU A 87 7.42 -0.18 -21.44
N ASP A 88 7.77 0.54 -22.51
CA ASP A 88 7.34 1.93 -22.71
C ASP A 88 5.80 2.04 -22.74
N THR A 89 5.14 1.05 -23.35
CA THR A 89 3.68 0.93 -23.35
C THR A 89 3.14 0.72 -21.93
N ILE A 90 3.76 -0.18 -21.14
CA ILE A 90 3.38 -0.41 -19.74
C ILE A 90 3.51 0.89 -18.94
N VAL A 91 4.66 1.57 -19.02
CA VAL A 91 4.91 2.82 -18.30
C VAL A 91 3.92 3.91 -18.69
N SER A 92 3.58 4.00 -19.98
CA SER A 92 2.69 5.03 -20.50
C SER A 92 1.21 4.79 -20.17
N LEU A 93 0.77 3.52 -20.15
CA LEU A 93 -0.67 3.19 -20.08
C LEU A 93 -1.10 2.56 -18.75
N HIS A 94 -0.19 2.05 -17.93
CA HIS A 94 -0.56 1.48 -16.63
C HIS A 94 -1.16 2.57 -15.72
N GLN A 95 -2.32 2.29 -15.12
CA GLN A 95 -3.10 3.23 -14.32
C GLN A 95 -3.58 4.49 -15.06
N GLN A 96 -3.53 4.53 -16.39
CA GLN A 96 -4.19 5.59 -17.15
C GLN A 96 -5.69 5.34 -17.22
N GLU A 97 -6.47 6.42 -17.13
CA GLU A 97 -7.91 6.36 -17.31
C GLU A 97 -8.27 6.27 -18.79
N PHE A 98 -9.01 5.23 -19.15
CA PHE A 98 -9.54 5.02 -20.49
C PHE A 98 -11.06 4.82 -20.43
N LYS A 99 -11.79 5.86 -20.84
CA LYS A 99 -13.27 5.92 -20.87
C LYS A 99 -13.88 5.54 -19.50
N GLY A 100 -13.43 6.18 -18.43
CA GLY A 100 -13.98 5.97 -17.08
C GLY A 100 -13.44 4.74 -16.33
N LYS A 101 -12.41 4.06 -16.86
CA LYS A 101 -11.77 2.93 -16.18
C LYS A 101 -10.26 3.05 -16.21
N TYR A 102 -9.60 2.71 -15.11
CA TYR A 102 -8.15 2.63 -15.06
C TYR A 102 -7.65 1.33 -15.68
N LEU A 103 -6.68 1.44 -16.58
CA LEU A 103 -6.04 0.30 -17.23
C LEU A 103 -5.01 -0.35 -16.31
N SER A 104 -4.92 -1.68 -16.36
CA SER A 104 -3.81 -2.43 -15.75
C SER A 104 -3.03 -3.11 -16.86
N VAL A 105 -1.86 -2.55 -17.19
CA VAL A 105 -0.97 -3.02 -18.25
C VAL A 105 0.24 -3.68 -17.62
N LYS A 106 0.59 -4.90 -18.04
CA LYS A 106 1.71 -5.70 -17.49
C LYS A 106 2.36 -6.52 -18.60
N PHE A 107 3.54 -7.10 -18.35
CA PHE A 107 4.10 -8.10 -19.27
C PHE A 107 3.26 -9.40 -19.25
N GLU A 108 3.12 -10.03 -20.42
CA GLU A 108 2.63 -11.40 -20.56
C GLU A 108 3.84 -12.34 -20.62
N LEU A 109 4.04 -13.12 -19.56
CA LEU A 109 5.21 -14.00 -19.42
C LEU A 109 4.91 -15.45 -19.87
N GLY A 110 3.73 -15.69 -20.44
CA GLY A 110 3.32 -16.99 -20.97
C GLY A 110 2.67 -17.88 -19.90
N VAL A 111 2.70 -19.19 -20.14
CA VAL A 111 2.18 -20.20 -19.21
C VAL A 111 3.30 -21.13 -18.76
N ASP A 112 3.24 -21.58 -17.51
CA ASP A 112 4.17 -22.57 -16.97
C ASP A 112 3.89 -23.98 -17.54
N ALA A 113 4.69 -24.97 -17.12
CA ALA A 113 4.56 -26.36 -17.55
C ALA A 113 3.19 -26.99 -17.20
N SER A 114 2.43 -26.39 -16.28
CA SER A 114 1.08 -26.81 -15.90
C SER A 114 -0.03 -26.07 -16.68
N GLY A 115 0.34 -25.20 -17.62
CA GLY A 115 -0.58 -24.37 -18.39
C GLY A 115 -1.12 -23.18 -17.60
N ARG A 116 -0.53 -22.84 -16.45
CA ARG A 116 -0.96 -21.69 -15.64
C ARG A 116 -0.21 -20.43 -16.06
N PRO A 117 -0.85 -19.26 -16.14
CA PRO A 117 -0.17 -18.01 -16.48
C PRO A 117 1.00 -17.73 -15.53
N VAL A 118 2.17 -17.43 -16.08
CA VAL A 118 3.33 -16.98 -15.32
C VAL A 118 3.07 -15.53 -14.92
N LEU A 119 2.59 -15.34 -13.70
CA LEU A 119 2.34 -14.01 -13.18
C LEU A 119 3.68 -13.36 -12.78
N SER A 120 3.90 -12.13 -13.24
CA SER A 120 5.00 -11.31 -12.74
C SER A 120 4.91 -11.19 -11.22
N ARG A 121 5.94 -11.68 -10.51
CA ARG A 121 6.03 -11.70 -9.04
C ARG A 121 5.88 -10.30 -8.42
N SER A 122 6.16 -9.23 -9.18
CA SER A 122 5.99 -7.86 -8.72
C SER A 122 4.55 -7.35 -8.72
N SER A 123 3.58 -8.14 -9.21
CA SER A 123 2.32 -7.57 -9.67
C SER A 123 1.01 -8.08 -9.06
N HIS A 124 0.99 -8.91 -8.00
CA HIS A 124 -0.11 -8.98 -6.99
C HIS A 124 0.15 -10.02 -5.88
N ASN A 125 0.24 -9.54 -4.63
CA ASN A 125 0.10 -10.32 -3.38
C ASN A 125 -1.36 -10.63 -3.07
N THR A 126 -2.03 -11.50 -3.85
CA THR A 126 -3.38 -11.96 -3.46
C THR A 126 -3.58 -13.44 -3.78
N ILE A 127 -3.53 -14.26 -2.72
CA ILE A 127 -3.84 -15.68 -2.75
C ILE A 127 -5.36 -15.83 -2.91
N VAL A 128 -5.82 -16.28 -4.08
CA VAL A 128 -7.19 -16.78 -4.27
C VAL A 128 -7.15 -18.30 -4.29
N ARG A 129 -7.65 -18.95 -3.22
CA ARG A 129 -7.90 -20.40 -3.18
C ARG A 129 -9.01 -20.77 -4.16
N ARG A 130 -8.85 -21.84 -4.94
CA ARG A 130 -9.97 -22.51 -5.63
C ARG A 130 -10.49 -23.67 -4.78
N VAL A 131 -11.77 -23.62 -4.48
CA VAL A 131 -12.59 -24.76 -4.07
C VAL A 131 -12.79 -25.66 -5.29
N GLY A 132 -12.40 -26.94 -5.23
CA GLY A 132 -12.99 -27.97 -6.09
C GLY A 132 -12.12 -29.00 -6.83
N GLU A 133 -10.78 -29.07 -6.67
CA GLU A 133 -9.98 -30.10 -7.37
C GLU A 133 -9.35 -31.11 -6.40
N LYS A 134 -9.64 -32.41 -6.62
CA LYS A 134 -9.09 -33.54 -5.85
C LYS A 134 -7.60 -33.74 -6.18
N PRO A 135 -6.69 -33.77 -5.19
CA PRO A 135 -5.25 -33.79 -5.45
C PRO A 135 -4.73 -35.18 -5.83
N GLN A 136 -3.85 -35.21 -6.84
CA GLN A 136 -2.95 -36.35 -7.09
C GLN A 136 -1.98 -36.51 -5.91
N LYS A 137 -1.81 -37.76 -5.48
CA LYS A 137 -1.00 -38.20 -4.33
C LYS A 137 0.49 -38.05 -4.61
N ASN A 138 1.02 -36.84 -4.46
CA ASN A 138 2.35 -36.61 -3.88
C ASN A 138 2.17 -35.42 -2.95
N ALA A 139 1.64 -35.71 -1.76
CA ALA A 139 1.29 -34.71 -0.77
C ALA A 139 2.57 -34.00 -0.32
N LEU A 140 2.82 -32.83 -0.91
CA LEU A 140 3.59 -31.79 -0.25
C LEU A 140 2.96 -31.62 1.12
N LYS A 141 3.73 -31.96 2.15
CA LYS A 141 3.24 -32.06 3.52
C LYS A 141 3.03 -30.64 4.04
N GLU A 142 1.83 -30.12 3.85
CA GLU A 142 1.38 -28.92 4.55
C GLU A 142 1.39 -29.26 6.04
N THR A 143 2.28 -28.61 6.80
CA THR A 143 2.25 -28.71 8.26
C THR A 143 1.50 -27.52 8.81
N TYR A 144 0.44 -27.82 9.57
CA TYR A 144 -0.40 -26.82 10.20
C TYR A 144 -0.14 -26.86 11.70
N THR A 145 0.11 -25.70 12.31
CA THR A 145 0.16 -25.54 13.76
C THR A 145 -0.81 -24.46 14.20
N SER A 146 -0.99 -24.28 15.51
CA SER A 146 -1.75 -23.16 16.04
C SER A 146 -1.08 -21.79 15.80
N LYS A 147 0.18 -21.76 15.34
CA LYS A 147 0.98 -20.53 15.20
C LYS A 147 1.32 -20.18 13.75
N HIS A 148 1.33 -21.15 12.86
CA HIS A 148 1.72 -20.97 11.47
C HIS A 148 1.20 -22.10 10.59
N ILE A 149 1.22 -21.87 9.28
CA ILE A 149 1.11 -22.89 8.25
C ILE A 149 2.40 -22.94 7.46
N ASP A 150 3.00 -24.12 7.33
CA ASP A 150 4.11 -24.33 6.41
C ASP A 150 3.59 -24.87 5.09
N ILE A 151 3.87 -24.16 4.01
CA ILE A 151 3.52 -24.56 2.65
C ILE A 151 4.82 -24.59 1.86
N GLN A 152 5.22 -25.77 1.40
CA GLN A 152 6.43 -25.94 0.57
C GLN A 152 7.72 -25.42 1.23
N GLY A 153 7.85 -25.57 2.55
CA GLY A 153 9.01 -25.08 3.30
C GLY A 153 8.99 -23.59 3.61
N HIS A 154 7.92 -22.87 3.26
CA HIS A 154 7.68 -21.51 3.68
C HIS A 154 6.72 -21.47 4.86
N THR A 155 7.15 -20.88 5.96
CA THR A 155 6.33 -20.67 7.17
C THR A 155 5.53 -19.38 7.04
N PHE A 156 4.22 -19.49 7.11
CA PHE A 156 3.29 -18.36 7.15
C PHE A 156 2.69 -18.29 8.57
N PRO A 157 3.16 -17.39 9.43
CA PRO A 157 2.60 -17.24 10.76
C PRO A 157 1.14 -16.80 10.67
N PHE A 158 0.30 -17.36 11.54
CA PHE A 158 -1.04 -16.84 11.75
C PHE A 158 -0.95 -15.60 12.65
N PRO A 159 -1.76 -14.57 12.38
CA PRO A 159 -1.93 -13.50 13.34
C PRO A 159 -2.46 -14.12 14.64
N THR A 160 -1.77 -13.87 15.73
CA THR A 160 -2.13 -14.27 17.09
C THR A 160 -3.34 -13.48 17.60
N GLY A 161 -3.68 -12.37 16.95
CA GLY A 161 -4.75 -11.48 17.36
C GLY A 161 -4.31 -10.50 18.46
N MET A 162 -3.00 -10.32 18.62
CA MET A 162 -2.41 -9.50 19.68
C MET A 162 -2.93 -8.05 19.63
N TYR A 163 -2.94 -7.43 18.46
CA TYR A 163 -3.43 -6.05 18.29
C TYR A 163 -4.93 -5.92 18.53
N LEU A 164 -5.71 -6.92 18.12
CA LEU A 164 -7.13 -6.95 18.42
C LEU A 164 -7.38 -7.08 19.93
N ALA A 165 -6.64 -7.94 20.62
CA ALA A 165 -6.76 -8.13 22.06
C ALA A 165 -6.34 -6.87 22.85
N ARG A 166 -5.27 -6.19 22.41
CA ARG A 166 -4.82 -4.90 22.97
C ARG A 166 -5.89 -3.84 22.77
N MET A 167 -6.42 -3.72 21.56
CA MET A 167 -7.50 -2.77 21.24
C MET A 167 -8.75 -3.00 22.09
N ILE A 168 -9.21 -4.25 22.23
CA ILE A 168 -10.36 -4.58 23.08
C ILE A 168 -10.09 -4.18 24.54
N SER A 169 -8.87 -4.37 25.03
CA SER A 169 -8.49 -3.97 26.38
C SER A 169 -8.54 -2.46 26.58
N LEU A 170 -8.04 -1.67 25.60
CA LEU A 170 -8.11 -0.20 25.64
C LEU A 170 -9.56 0.31 25.57
N VAL A 171 -10.36 -0.23 24.67
CA VAL A 171 -11.78 0.16 24.52
C VAL A 171 -12.57 -0.12 25.81
N LYS A 172 -12.24 -1.18 26.54
CA LYS A 172 -12.90 -1.52 27.82
C LYS A 172 -12.63 -0.51 28.94
N THR A 173 -11.56 0.28 28.87
CA THR A 173 -11.24 1.27 29.89
C THR A 173 -11.84 2.63 29.64
N LEU A 174 -12.46 2.85 28.47
CA LEU A 174 -13.05 4.12 28.09
C LEU A 174 -14.51 4.22 28.52
N ASP A 175 -14.95 5.44 28.86
CA ASP A 175 -16.37 5.75 29.06
C ASP A 175 -17.10 5.69 27.71
N THR A 176 -18.35 5.22 27.71
CA THR A 176 -19.19 5.16 26.51
C THR A 176 -19.40 6.51 25.81
N ASN A 177 -19.23 7.63 26.52
CA ASN A 177 -19.34 8.98 25.97
C ASN A 177 -17.98 9.62 25.66
N ASP A 178 -16.88 8.86 25.79
CA ASP A 178 -15.56 9.37 25.49
C ASP A 178 -15.37 9.53 23.97
N PRO A 179 -14.88 10.67 23.46
CA PRO A 179 -14.59 10.85 22.03
C PRO A 179 -13.64 9.79 21.46
N MET A 180 -12.79 9.18 22.29
CA MET A 180 -11.93 8.07 21.90
C MET A 180 -12.72 6.80 21.59
N MET A 181 -13.86 6.56 22.24
CA MET A 181 -14.73 5.44 21.89
C MET A 181 -15.25 5.57 20.47
N ASP A 182 -15.70 6.75 20.08
CA ASP A 182 -16.13 7.01 18.70
C ASP A 182 -14.96 6.81 17.74
N LEU A 183 -13.79 7.38 18.04
CA LEU A 183 -12.59 7.22 17.23
C LEU A 183 -12.25 5.75 16.97
N PHE A 184 -12.47 4.89 17.96
CA PHE A 184 -12.12 3.46 18.00
C PHE A 184 -13.22 2.50 17.54
N THR A 185 -14.47 2.95 17.44
CA THR A 185 -15.62 2.09 17.13
C THR A 185 -16.40 2.53 15.89
N GLU A 186 -16.25 3.78 15.43
CA GLU A 186 -17.04 4.34 14.32
C GLU A 186 -16.77 3.66 12.96
N GLY A 187 -15.71 2.87 12.88
CA GLY A 187 -15.46 1.93 11.79
C GLY A 187 -16.55 0.87 11.54
N CYS A 188 -17.56 0.76 12.40
CA CYS A 188 -18.73 -0.09 12.16
C CYS A 188 -19.44 0.21 10.83
N THR A 189 -19.26 1.41 10.25
CA THR A 189 -19.78 1.75 8.91
C THR A 189 -18.80 1.47 7.76
N SER A 190 -17.51 1.30 8.05
CA SER A 190 -16.42 1.24 7.07
C SER A 190 -15.77 -0.16 6.90
N GLY A 191 -16.23 -1.16 7.65
CA GLY A 191 -15.90 -2.57 7.46
C GLY A 191 -14.40 -2.89 7.54
N SER A 192 -13.90 -3.70 6.60
CA SER A 192 -12.53 -4.24 6.59
C SER A 192 -11.43 -3.17 6.51
N LYS A 193 -11.73 -2.00 5.96
CA LYS A 193 -10.78 -0.89 5.87
C LYS A 193 -10.35 -0.40 7.25
N TYR A 194 -11.29 -0.37 8.20
CA TYR A 194 -11.02 0.13 9.53
C TYR A 194 -10.24 -0.86 10.40
N SER A 195 -10.50 -2.16 10.24
CA SER A 195 -9.73 -3.21 10.94
C SER A 195 -8.26 -3.20 10.50
N LYS A 196 -8.02 -2.92 9.22
CA LYS A 196 -6.68 -2.69 8.68
C LYS A 196 -6.02 -1.49 9.38
N GLU A 197 -6.66 -0.33 9.37
CA GLU A 197 -6.10 0.90 9.96
C GLU A 197 -5.79 0.73 11.47
N ILE A 198 -6.65 0.06 12.24
CA ILE A 198 -6.35 -0.27 13.65
C ILE A 198 -5.12 -1.16 13.77
N SER A 199 -5.01 -2.21 12.95
CA SER A 199 -3.87 -3.13 13.03
C SER A 199 -2.55 -2.45 12.68
N GLU A 200 -2.57 -1.50 11.73
CA GLU A 200 -1.40 -0.70 11.35
C GLU A 200 -1.01 0.26 12.50
N SER A 201 -1.98 0.97 13.09
CA SER A 201 -1.77 1.85 14.25
C SER A 201 -1.21 1.11 15.46
N MET A 202 -1.76 -0.06 15.81
CA MET A 202 -1.27 -0.85 16.93
C MET A 202 0.14 -1.42 16.71
N ALA A 203 0.50 -1.69 15.46
CA ALA A 203 1.87 -2.06 15.13
C ALA A 203 2.84 -0.90 15.34
N MET A 204 2.41 0.34 15.08
CA MET A 204 3.21 1.53 15.44
C MET A 204 3.41 1.64 16.94
N VAL A 205 2.37 1.38 17.75
CA VAL A 205 2.48 1.35 19.22
C VAL A 205 3.53 0.33 19.67
N ASP A 206 3.38 -0.94 19.29
CA ASP A 206 4.32 -2.01 19.68
C ASP A 206 5.75 -1.71 19.20
N CYS A 207 5.89 -1.21 17.98
CA CYS A 207 7.20 -0.86 17.45
C CYS A 207 7.83 0.35 18.16
N THR A 208 7.04 1.34 18.58
CA THR A 208 7.53 2.46 19.39
C THR A 208 8.03 1.98 20.75
N GLU A 209 7.32 1.07 21.43
CA GLU A 209 7.79 0.49 22.70
C GLU A 209 9.13 -0.23 22.54
N ARG A 210 9.28 -1.00 21.46
CA ARG A 210 10.54 -1.68 21.12
C ARG A 210 11.64 -0.69 20.78
N ALA A 211 11.33 0.36 20.02
CA ALA A 211 12.28 1.39 19.63
C ALA A 211 12.84 2.12 20.85
N ILE A 212 11.98 2.52 21.80
CA ILE A 212 12.41 3.13 23.07
C ILE A 212 13.34 2.19 23.82
N LYS A 213 12.96 0.92 23.99
CA LYS A 213 13.79 -0.07 24.68
C LYS A 213 15.15 -0.28 24.01
N MET A 214 15.18 -0.27 22.69
CA MET A 214 16.41 -0.47 21.92
C MET A 214 17.33 0.76 21.94
N VAL A 215 16.76 1.96 21.77
CA VAL A 215 17.51 3.21 21.58
C VAL A 215 17.90 3.84 22.91
N LEU A 216 16.96 3.88 23.87
CA LEU A 216 17.16 4.51 25.18
C LEU A 216 17.52 3.50 26.28
N ASN A 217 17.49 2.20 25.98
CA ASN A 217 17.80 1.12 26.92
C ASN A 217 16.94 1.18 28.20
N THR A 218 15.67 1.56 28.07
CA THR A 218 14.72 1.72 29.19
C THR A 218 13.29 1.33 28.79
N HIS A 219 12.38 1.21 29.76
CA HIS A 219 10.96 0.99 29.47
C HIS A 219 10.27 2.30 29.06
N PRO A 220 9.27 2.30 28.16
CA PRO A 220 8.52 3.51 27.82
C PRO A 220 8.00 4.30 29.03
N ASP A 221 7.49 3.60 30.06
CA ASP A 221 7.00 4.21 31.30
C ASP A 221 8.06 4.99 32.09
N ASP A 222 9.34 4.71 31.85
CA ASP A 222 10.46 5.38 32.52
C ASP A 222 10.98 6.59 31.71
N VAL A 223 10.41 6.88 30.53
CA VAL A 223 10.78 8.04 29.70
C VAL A 223 9.75 9.14 29.88
N SER A 224 10.14 10.21 30.56
CA SER A 224 9.33 11.42 30.67
C SER A 224 9.40 12.27 29.40
N ASP A 225 8.37 13.08 29.20
CA ASP A 225 8.38 14.16 28.22
C ASP A 225 8.79 13.76 26.80
N VAL A 226 7.99 12.92 26.15
CA VAL A 226 8.15 12.60 24.72
C VAL A 226 7.10 13.33 23.89
N ASP A 227 7.55 14.00 22.83
CA ASP A 227 6.67 14.56 21.81
C ASP A 227 6.58 13.59 20.62
N VAL A 228 5.36 13.17 20.30
CA VAL A 228 5.06 12.20 19.25
C VAL A 228 4.37 12.89 18.09
N PHE A 229 5.02 12.92 16.93
CA PHE A 229 4.47 13.47 15.69
C PHE A 229 3.97 12.33 14.80
N VAL A 230 2.66 12.28 14.55
CA VAL A 230 2.04 11.28 13.67
C VAL A 230 1.70 11.94 12.33
N LEU A 231 2.46 11.57 11.31
CA LEU A 231 2.37 12.16 9.97
C LEU A 231 1.43 11.36 9.09
N GLY A 232 0.47 12.02 8.43
CA GLY A 232 -0.45 11.36 7.50
C GLY A 232 -1.46 10.43 8.18
N ASP A 233 -1.90 10.78 9.38
CA ASP A 233 -2.83 10.00 10.21
C ASP A 233 -4.25 9.89 9.58
N GLY A 234 -4.53 10.70 8.56
CA GLY A 234 -5.78 10.70 7.81
C GLY A 234 -6.79 11.74 8.31
N LYS A 235 -8.08 11.45 8.12
CA LYS A 235 -9.17 12.38 8.50
C LYS A 235 -9.34 12.51 10.01
N ARG A 236 -8.84 11.54 10.76
CA ARG A 236 -8.97 11.44 12.20
C ARG A 236 -7.68 10.93 12.79
N PRO A 237 -7.36 11.27 14.04
CA PRO A 237 -6.08 10.96 14.64
C PRO A 237 -6.04 9.52 15.18
N LEU A 238 -6.32 8.51 14.35
CA LEU A 238 -6.48 7.13 14.82
C LEU A 238 -5.17 6.56 15.36
N CYS A 239 -4.07 6.71 14.64
CA CYS A 239 -2.76 6.23 15.07
C CYS A 239 -2.29 6.99 16.30
N ALA A 240 -2.40 8.33 16.31
CA ALA A 240 -2.11 9.13 17.50
C ALA A 240 -2.99 8.71 18.70
N GLY A 241 -4.26 8.38 18.45
CA GLY A 241 -5.18 7.91 19.47
C GLY A 241 -4.80 6.56 20.07
N CYS A 242 -4.44 5.58 19.22
CA CYS A 242 -3.94 4.28 19.68
C CYS A 242 -2.68 4.44 20.53
N MET A 243 -1.77 5.33 20.13
CA MET A 243 -0.56 5.63 20.90
C MET A 243 -0.88 6.30 22.22
N HIS A 244 -1.75 7.32 22.22
CA HIS A 244 -2.17 8.04 23.42
C HIS A 244 -2.71 7.13 24.52
N GLU A 245 -3.53 6.15 24.15
CA GLU A 245 -4.14 5.23 25.13
C GLU A 245 -3.20 4.10 25.56
N ALA A 246 -2.17 3.80 24.77
CA ALA A 246 -1.31 2.65 25.00
C ALA A 246 0.08 2.99 25.57
N LEU A 247 0.48 4.25 25.50
CA LEU A 247 1.79 4.77 25.91
C LEU A 247 1.64 5.77 27.08
N PRO A 248 2.75 6.14 27.75
CA PRO A 248 2.70 6.90 29.00
C PRO A 248 1.88 8.18 28.96
N ASP A 249 1.35 8.57 30.10
CA ASP A 249 0.48 9.72 30.26
C ASP A 249 1.21 11.08 30.21
N THR A 250 2.54 11.07 30.30
CA THR A 250 3.43 12.24 30.19
C THR A 250 3.77 12.63 28.75
N TRP A 251 3.41 11.77 27.79
CA TRP A 251 3.68 11.99 26.37
C TRP A 251 2.61 12.89 25.73
N ILE A 252 3.02 13.66 24.72
CA ILE A 252 2.14 14.55 23.95
C ILE A 252 2.13 14.08 22.49
N TYR A 253 0.96 14.15 21.86
CA TYR A 253 0.73 13.61 20.52
C TYR A 253 0.27 14.72 19.58
N HIS A 254 0.92 14.84 18.44
CA HIS A 254 0.62 15.79 17.37
C HIS A 254 0.23 15.00 16.11
N SER A 255 -1.06 14.96 15.80
CA SER A 255 -1.58 14.30 14.61
C SER A 255 -1.70 15.30 13.46
N ILE A 256 -0.94 15.08 12.39
CA ILE A 256 -0.73 16.05 11.30
C ILE A 256 -1.15 15.44 9.97
N ASP A 257 -2.20 15.98 9.36
CA ASP A 257 -2.64 15.58 8.02
C ASP A 257 -3.44 16.71 7.33
N PRO A 258 -3.24 17.00 6.02
CA PRO A 258 -4.03 18.00 5.30
C PRO A 258 -5.54 17.71 5.22
N ILE A 259 -5.97 16.45 5.35
CA ILE A 259 -7.39 16.07 5.31
C ILE A 259 -8.02 15.91 6.70
N MET A 260 -7.25 16.14 7.76
CA MET A 260 -7.67 16.01 9.15
C MET A 260 -8.93 16.83 9.48
N ASP A 261 -9.82 16.27 10.28
CA ASP A 261 -10.95 16.98 10.87
C ASP A 261 -10.57 17.54 12.25
N ALA A 262 -10.11 18.80 12.26
CA ALA A 262 -9.73 19.51 13.47
C ALA A 262 -10.93 20.10 14.26
N SER A 263 -12.18 19.80 13.86
CA SER A 263 -13.37 20.27 14.59
C SER A 263 -13.67 19.45 15.84
N ILE A 264 -13.11 18.24 15.94
CA ILE A 264 -13.32 17.31 17.05
C ILE A 264 -12.22 17.50 18.10
N VAL A 265 -12.63 17.79 19.33
CA VAL A 265 -11.73 17.78 20.49
C VAL A 265 -11.71 16.37 21.05
N TYR A 266 -10.56 15.70 21.00
CA TYR A 266 -10.38 14.35 21.51
C TYR A 266 -10.01 14.39 23.00
N ARG A 267 -8.71 14.48 23.32
CA ARG A 267 -8.20 14.55 24.70
C ARG A 267 -7.09 15.60 24.82
N PRO A 268 -6.80 16.13 26.03
CA PRO A 268 -5.88 17.27 26.21
C PRO A 268 -4.45 17.06 25.69
N ARG A 269 -4.00 15.80 25.57
CA ARG A 269 -2.65 15.45 25.10
C ARG A 269 -2.58 15.13 23.60
N ILE A 270 -3.71 15.19 22.89
CA ILE A 270 -3.76 14.97 21.45
C ILE A 270 -4.08 16.31 20.78
N SER A 271 -3.07 16.86 20.11
CA SER A 271 -3.20 18.05 19.27
C SER A 271 -3.38 17.62 17.82
N VAL A 272 -4.36 18.22 17.13
CA VAL A 272 -4.79 17.83 15.79
C VAL A 272 -4.58 18.99 14.83
N TYR A 273 -3.88 18.74 13.72
CA TYR A 273 -3.48 19.78 12.77
C TYR A 273 -3.89 19.43 11.35
N LYS A 274 -4.79 20.25 10.79
CA LYS A 274 -5.19 20.18 9.38
C LYS A 274 -4.19 20.92 8.48
N LYS A 275 -3.00 20.34 8.30
CA LYS A 275 -1.90 20.94 7.52
C LYS A 275 -1.02 19.87 6.90
N PHE A 276 -0.32 20.25 5.83
CA PHE A 276 0.83 19.47 5.33
C PHE A 276 1.96 19.48 6.37
N SER A 277 2.68 18.37 6.49
CA SER A 277 3.82 18.22 7.40
C SER A 277 4.89 19.29 7.16
N GLU A 278 5.13 19.64 5.90
CA GLU A 278 6.11 20.63 5.43
C GLU A 278 5.75 22.05 5.89
N SER A 279 4.46 22.29 6.16
CA SER A 279 3.93 23.58 6.66
C SER A 279 3.72 23.59 8.18
N PHE A 280 4.10 22.53 8.87
CA PHE A 280 3.99 22.43 10.33
C PHE A 280 5.24 23.04 11.00
N GLU A 281 5.03 23.97 11.92
CA GLU A 281 6.10 24.64 12.66
C GLU A 281 6.54 23.76 13.85
N ILE A 282 7.69 23.11 13.73
CA ILE A 282 8.18 22.15 14.73
C ILE A 282 8.64 22.86 16.02
N ASP A 283 9.46 23.90 15.88
CA ASP A 283 10.11 24.58 17.03
C ASP A 283 9.13 25.17 18.04
N SER A 284 7.93 25.56 17.58
CA SER A 284 6.88 26.10 18.45
C SER A 284 6.05 25.03 19.16
N ASN A 285 6.23 23.75 18.80
CA ASN A 285 5.42 22.63 19.29
C ASN A 285 6.24 21.55 20.00
N ILE A 286 7.58 21.55 19.91
CA ILE A 286 8.44 20.68 20.73
C ILE A 286 8.60 21.31 22.11
N ARG A 287 8.45 20.50 23.16
CA ARG A 287 8.79 20.90 24.52
C ARG A 287 10.30 21.04 24.66
N SER A 288 10.74 22.14 25.25
CA SER A 288 12.16 22.33 25.59
C SER A 288 12.70 21.30 26.59
N THR A 289 11.82 20.59 27.29
CA THR A 289 12.15 19.52 28.24
C THR A 289 12.11 18.13 27.63
N ALA A 290 11.83 17.99 26.33
CA ALA A 290 11.63 16.68 25.73
C ALA A 290 12.90 15.82 25.77
N GLU A 291 12.81 14.62 26.34
CA GLU A 291 13.93 13.66 26.39
C GLU A 291 14.15 12.99 25.03
N ALA A 292 13.04 12.78 24.30
CA ALA A 292 13.04 12.23 22.96
C ALA A 292 11.90 12.81 22.14
N VAL A 293 12.09 12.78 20.81
CA VAL A 293 11.05 13.06 19.84
C VAL A 293 10.82 11.81 19.01
N VAL A 294 9.56 11.39 18.91
CA VAL A 294 9.15 10.23 18.13
C VAL A 294 8.36 10.71 16.91
N VAL A 295 8.73 10.26 15.71
CA VAL A 295 8.00 10.52 14.47
C VAL A 295 7.41 9.21 13.94
N ILE A 296 6.12 9.22 13.63
CA ILE A 296 5.38 8.06 13.18
C ILE A 296 4.88 8.30 11.77
N ALA A 297 5.20 7.38 10.86
CA ALA A 297 4.76 7.40 9.47
C ALA A 297 4.05 6.08 9.13
N CYS A 298 2.81 5.95 9.58
CA CYS A 298 1.98 4.77 9.35
C CYS A 298 1.33 4.81 7.97
N HIS A 299 1.87 4.08 6.98
CA HIS A 299 1.40 4.15 5.58
C HIS A 299 1.34 5.59 5.03
N SER A 300 2.20 6.45 5.58
CA SER A 300 2.10 7.88 5.35
C SER A 300 2.54 8.26 3.95
N HIS A 301 1.82 9.21 3.36
CA HIS A 301 2.21 9.91 2.13
C HIS A 301 2.88 11.26 2.45
N ALA A 302 3.07 11.58 3.74
CA ALA A 302 3.83 12.75 4.16
C ALA A 302 5.34 12.51 3.98
N PRO A 303 6.13 13.51 3.55
CA PRO A 303 7.57 13.37 3.38
C PRO A 303 8.30 13.25 4.72
N LEU A 304 8.53 12.02 5.17
CA LEU A 304 9.16 11.73 6.45
C LEU A 304 10.58 12.33 6.55
N GLN A 305 11.38 12.22 5.49
CA GLN A 305 12.75 12.75 5.48
C GLN A 305 12.79 14.27 5.70
N GLU A 306 11.90 15.02 5.04
CA GLU A 306 11.85 16.47 5.18
C GLU A 306 11.51 16.87 6.62
N PHE A 307 10.51 16.21 7.20
CA PHE A 307 10.11 16.46 8.58
C PHE A 307 11.22 16.11 9.57
N TRP A 308 11.90 14.97 9.35
CA TRP A 308 13.02 14.49 10.16
C TRP A 308 14.22 15.43 10.16
N ASP A 309 14.52 16.04 9.01
CA ASP A 309 15.65 16.96 8.84
C ASP A 309 15.42 18.29 9.59
N ARG A 310 14.15 18.68 9.82
CA ARG A 310 13.79 19.89 10.58
C ARG A 310 13.75 19.68 12.09
N LEU A 311 13.81 18.45 12.57
CA LEU A 311 13.86 18.19 14.01
C LEU A 311 15.20 18.65 14.60
N PRO A 312 15.19 19.21 15.83
CA PRO A 312 16.42 19.68 16.48
C PRO A 312 17.40 18.52 16.67
N SER A 313 18.69 18.77 16.41
CA SER A 313 19.75 17.77 16.60
C SER A 313 20.17 17.58 18.05
N THR A 314 19.64 18.42 18.96
CA THR A 314 19.95 18.41 20.39
C THR A 314 19.13 17.40 21.19
N VAL A 315 18.14 16.76 20.57
CA VAL A 315 17.26 15.76 21.21
C VAL A 315 17.45 14.40 20.56
N THR A 316 17.15 13.33 21.30
CA THR A 316 17.12 12.00 20.72
C THR A 316 15.93 11.89 19.78
N LYS A 317 16.17 11.54 18.51
CA LYS A 317 15.11 11.38 17.51
C LYS A 317 14.90 9.89 17.24
N ILE A 318 13.64 9.47 17.21
CA ILE A 318 13.24 8.10 16.83
C ILE A 318 12.16 8.21 15.76
N ALA A 319 12.30 7.50 14.65
CA ALA A 319 11.22 7.37 13.68
C ALA A 319 10.76 5.91 13.58
N VAL A 320 9.45 5.71 13.57
CA VAL A 320 8.82 4.42 13.26
C VAL A 320 7.99 4.61 12.01
N ALA A 321 8.35 3.88 10.95
CA ALA A 321 7.71 4.00 9.66
C ALA A 321 7.20 2.65 9.19
N MET A 322 6.03 2.66 8.55
CA MET A 322 5.53 1.54 7.75
C MET A 322 5.43 2.02 6.30
N PRO A 323 6.47 1.81 5.48
CA PRO A 323 6.54 2.37 4.13
C PRO A 323 5.36 1.95 3.26
N CYS A 324 4.76 2.93 2.59
CA CYS A 324 3.66 2.73 1.65
C CYS A 324 4.17 2.49 0.22
N CYS A 325 3.31 2.67 -0.79
CA CYS A 325 3.66 2.48 -2.19
C CYS A 325 4.41 3.65 -2.84
N ALA A 326 4.70 4.73 -2.11
CA ALA A 326 5.07 6.02 -2.69
C ALA A 326 6.41 6.59 -2.18
N ASP A 327 7.28 5.79 -1.57
CA ASP A 327 8.65 6.15 -1.11
C ASP A 327 8.76 7.38 -0.18
N TYR A 328 7.64 7.99 0.25
CA TYR A 328 7.62 9.18 1.12
C TYR A 328 7.89 8.86 2.60
N SER A 329 7.71 7.62 3.01
CA SER A 329 7.80 7.16 4.40
C SER A 329 9.17 6.57 4.76
N GLU A 330 10.18 6.73 3.91
CA GLU A 330 11.53 6.22 4.15
C GLU A 330 12.51 7.37 4.44
N LEU A 331 13.49 7.09 5.30
CA LEU A 331 14.65 7.96 5.49
C LEU A 331 15.80 7.50 4.58
N LYS A 332 16.72 8.43 4.29
CA LYS A 332 17.96 8.19 3.51
C LYS A 332 18.93 7.28 4.26
N GLU A 333 18.89 7.31 5.58
CA GLU A 333 19.69 6.45 6.44
C GLU A 333 19.08 5.05 6.50
N ASP A 334 19.91 4.04 6.71
CA ASP A 334 19.42 2.68 6.92
C ASP A 334 18.70 2.56 8.28
N PRO A 335 17.60 1.79 8.37
CA PRO A 335 16.94 1.57 9.64
C PRO A 335 17.85 0.81 10.61
N VAL A 336 17.83 1.21 11.88
CA VAL A 336 18.51 0.46 12.96
C VAL A 336 17.83 -0.87 13.24
N PHE A 337 16.56 -1.00 12.87
CA PHE A 337 15.79 -2.23 12.98
C PHE A 337 14.67 -2.26 11.92
N GLU A 338 14.47 -3.41 11.27
CA GLU A 338 13.34 -3.62 10.37
C GLU A 338 12.78 -5.04 10.50
N PHE A 339 11.47 -5.19 10.31
CA PHE A 339 10.79 -6.48 10.32
C PHE A 339 9.45 -6.44 9.59
N ASP A 340 8.96 -7.60 9.15
CA ASP A 340 7.58 -7.77 8.69
C ASP A 340 6.67 -8.15 9.85
N ASP A 341 5.62 -7.36 10.08
CA ASP A 341 4.65 -7.62 11.14
C ASP A 341 3.40 -8.35 10.64
N PHE A 342 3.30 -9.64 10.95
CA PHE A 342 2.21 -10.49 10.48
C PHE A 342 0.89 -10.30 11.25
N GLU A 343 0.85 -9.50 12.31
CA GLU A 343 -0.39 -9.05 12.95
C GLU A 343 -1.07 -7.93 12.17
N VAL A 344 -0.35 -7.26 11.27
CA VAL A 344 -0.88 -6.17 10.44
C VAL A 344 -1.70 -6.75 9.29
N TYR A 345 -2.97 -6.34 9.18
CA TYR A 345 -3.89 -6.79 8.12
C TYR A 345 -3.70 -6.04 6.81
N SER A 346 -2.44 -5.87 6.40
CA SER A 346 -2.03 -5.11 5.23
C SER A 346 -1.01 -5.90 4.40
N PRO A 347 -1.06 -5.82 3.06
CA PRO A 347 -0.01 -6.40 2.22
C PRO A 347 1.36 -5.73 2.40
N LYS A 348 1.37 -4.49 2.92
CA LYS A 348 2.56 -3.70 3.22
C LYS A 348 2.65 -3.60 4.75
N ARG A 349 3.50 -4.45 5.33
CA ARG A 349 3.61 -4.64 6.79
C ARG A 349 5.05 -4.59 7.29
N ARG A 350 5.98 -4.19 6.43
CA ARG A 350 7.36 -3.93 6.82
C ARG A 350 7.37 -2.68 7.68
N ILE A 351 7.93 -2.78 8.87
CA ILE A 351 8.11 -1.68 9.79
C ILE A 351 9.61 -1.43 9.93
N CYS A 352 9.98 -0.16 9.85
CA CYS A 352 11.35 0.32 9.95
C CYS A 352 11.46 1.26 11.16
N VAL A 353 12.54 1.10 11.94
CA VAL A 353 12.91 1.99 13.04
C VAL A 353 14.20 2.71 12.66
N TYR A 354 14.19 4.02 12.80
CA TYR A 354 15.35 4.88 12.65
C TYR A 354 15.62 5.62 13.95
N ALA A 355 16.88 5.90 14.24
CA ALA A 355 17.24 6.61 15.46
C ALA A 355 18.47 7.49 15.23
N GLN A 356 18.44 8.69 15.80
CA GLN A 356 19.57 9.61 15.83
C GLN A 356 19.75 10.12 17.26
N LEU A 357 20.92 9.86 17.83
CA LEU A 357 21.29 10.39 19.14
C LEU A 357 21.67 11.88 19.06
N PRO A 358 21.56 12.63 20.17
CA PRO A 358 21.99 14.03 20.21
C PRO A 358 23.45 14.18 19.77
N SER A 359 23.71 15.18 18.94
CA SER A 359 25.06 15.51 18.44
C SER A 359 25.82 16.48 19.32
#